data_AF-A0A611U9B4-F1
#
_entry.id   AF-A0A611U9B4-F1
#
_cell.length_a   1.000
_cell.length_b   1.000
_cell.length_c   1.000
_cell.angle_alpha   90.00
_cell.angle_beta   90.00
_cell.angle_gamma   90.00
#
_symmetry.space_group_name_H-M   'P 1'
#
loop_
_entity.id
_entity.type
_entity.pdbx_description
1 polymer ?
#
loop_
_entity_poly.entity_id
_entity_poly.type
_entity_poly.pdbx_seq_one_letter_code
_entity_poly.pdbx_strand_id
1 'polypeptide(L)'
;MNTIRIMKQAEQRANLVPGLLKALLCTGTALLISLAGNGVQYLRSTNVEREYFATDNGRLVRLAPTSQPGWSQNDVMSFGSETLSMAFNLDFVHYRSQISALAPRFSDGGFAGYVNALQASNILDTIKKEKMNLTATIGVGVLIRQGQLNNGVWFWTFQYPVKMRLVGQTVSKPEQSFIFEMTIQRVDPRLKPSGMEIRQMISRNAGSN
;
A
#
# COMPACT_ATOMS: atom_id res chain seq x y z
N MET A 1 48.82 32.51 67.71
CA MET A 1 47.36 32.50 67.42
C MET A 1 47.01 32.06 65.99
N ASN A 2 47.85 32.32 64.98
CA ASN A 2 47.53 32.05 63.57
C ASN A 2 47.64 30.55 63.17
N THR A 3 48.60 29.82 63.75
CA THR A 3 48.86 28.39 63.45
C THR A 3 47.75 27.45 63.90
N ILE A 4 47.14 27.70 65.06
CA ILE A 4 46.01 26.89 65.58
C ILE A 4 44.77 27.05 64.70
N ARG A 5 44.54 28.25 64.15
CA ARG A 5 43.45 28.48 63.18
C ARG A 5 43.70 27.71 61.88
N ILE A 6 44.93 27.70 61.37
CA ILE A 6 45.32 26.97 60.16
C ILE A 6 45.18 25.45 60.35
N MET A 7 45.59 24.90 61.49
CA MET A 7 45.43 23.47 61.80
C MET A 7 43.96 23.07 61.89
N LYS A 8 43.12 23.85 62.59
CA LYS A 8 41.68 23.60 62.69
C LYS A 8 40.98 23.69 61.32
N GLN A 9 41.44 24.58 60.45
CA GLN A 9 40.94 24.74 59.09
C GLN A 9 41.37 23.58 58.17
N ALA A 10 42.57 23.03 58.36
CA ALA A 10 43.04 21.85 57.65
C ALA A 10 42.28 20.58 58.06
N GLU A 11 41.98 20.43 59.34
CA GLU A 11 41.18 19.32 59.89
C GLU A 11 39.72 19.37 59.43
N GLN A 12 39.11 20.55 59.39
CA GLN A 12 37.79 20.76 58.79
C GLN A 12 37.79 20.39 57.30
N ARG A 13 38.82 20.81 56.54
CA ARG A 13 38.94 20.45 55.11
C ARG A 13 39.05 18.95 54.93
N ALA A 14 39.85 18.26 55.75
CA ALA A 14 40.02 16.80 55.70
C ALA A 14 38.71 16.04 55.95
N ASN A 15 37.89 16.48 56.92
CA ASN A 15 36.60 15.87 57.20
C ASN A 15 35.52 16.14 56.13
N LEU A 16 35.68 17.18 55.32
CA LEU A 16 34.77 17.49 54.20
C LEU A 16 35.07 16.70 52.92
N VAL A 17 36.31 16.22 52.74
CA VAL A 17 36.73 15.42 51.58
C VAL A 17 35.84 14.19 51.33
N PRO A 18 35.56 13.31 52.30
CA PRO A 18 34.75 12.12 52.04
C PRO A 18 33.29 12.44 51.69
N GLY A 19 32.74 13.54 52.22
CA GLY A 19 31.39 14.01 51.87
C GLY A 19 31.33 14.54 50.43
N LEU A 20 32.34 15.32 50.02
CA LEU A 20 32.46 15.81 48.64
C LEU A 20 32.69 14.68 47.64
N LEU A 21 33.47 13.66 48.01
CA LEU A 21 33.74 12.49 47.17
C LEU A 21 32.48 11.64 46.96
N LYS A 22 31.69 11.44 48.01
CA LYS A 22 30.36 10.79 47.90
C LYS A 22 29.40 11.61 47.03
N ALA A 23 29.36 12.92 47.21
CA ALA A 23 28.52 13.80 46.39
C ALA A 23 28.91 13.75 44.91
N LEU A 24 30.20 13.82 44.59
CA LEU A 24 30.72 13.69 43.22
C LEU A 24 30.34 12.35 42.58
N LEU A 25 30.53 11.25 43.32
CA LEU A 25 30.14 9.91 42.86
C LEU A 25 28.62 9.81 42.63
N CYS A 26 27.80 10.34 43.52
CA CYS A 26 26.34 10.38 43.37
C CYS A 26 25.90 11.24 42.18
N THR A 27 26.52 12.40 41.96
CA THR A 27 26.18 13.25 40.80
C THR A 27 26.64 12.62 39.48
N GLY A 28 27.77 11.92 39.49
CA GLY A 28 28.28 11.21 38.31
C GLY A 28 27.38 10.05 37.91
N THR A 29 26.93 9.24 38.87
CA THR A 29 25.97 8.15 38.60
C THR A 29 24.62 8.69 38.14
N ALA A 30 24.12 9.77 38.73
CA ALA A 30 22.87 10.42 38.31
C ALA A 30 22.94 10.94 36.85
N LEU A 31 24.06 11.55 36.45
CA LEU A 31 24.28 12.01 35.07
C LEU A 31 24.30 10.85 34.06
N LEU A 32 24.96 9.74 34.40
CA LEU A 32 25.01 8.56 33.54
C LEU A 32 23.61 7.96 33.32
N ILE A 33 22.79 7.88 34.38
CA ILE A 33 21.40 7.41 34.29
C ILE A 33 20.56 8.34 33.42
N SER A 34 20.72 9.65 33.58
CA SER A 34 20.01 10.65 32.77
C SER A 34 20.38 10.54 31.28
N LEU A 35 21.66 10.37 30.96
CA LEU A 35 22.12 10.24 29.57
C LEU A 35 21.59 8.96 28.92
N ALA A 36 21.59 7.84 29.65
CA ALA A 36 21.00 6.59 29.18
C ALA A 36 19.50 6.71 28.93
N GLY A 37 18.76 7.38 29.83
CA GLY A 37 17.33 7.64 29.67
C GLY A 37 17.01 8.47 28.42
N ASN A 38 17.78 9.53 28.16
CA ASN A 38 17.65 10.33 26.94
C ASN A 38 17.93 9.52 25.67
N GLY A 39 18.93 8.63 25.69
CA GLY A 39 19.22 7.73 24.57
C GLY A 39 18.05 6.77 24.27
N VAL A 40 17.47 6.15 25.31
CA VAL A 40 16.28 5.29 25.17
C VAL A 40 15.09 6.08 24.63
N GLN A 41 14.86 7.29 25.13
CA GLN A 41 13.77 8.16 24.66
C GLN A 41 13.97 8.57 23.20
N TYR A 42 15.20 8.87 22.78
CA TYR A 42 15.54 9.19 21.41
C TYR A 42 15.30 8.01 20.46
N LEU A 43 15.74 6.80 20.85
CA LEU A 43 15.50 5.58 20.08
C LEU A 43 14.01 5.27 19.95
N ARG A 44 13.24 5.43 21.04
CA ARG A 44 11.78 5.26 21.01
C ARG A 44 11.08 6.33 20.15
N SER A 45 11.52 7.58 20.22
CA SER A 45 10.91 8.69 19.45
C SER A 45 11.23 8.61 17.95
N THR A 46 12.37 8.02 17.58
CA THR A 46 12.73 7.82 16.17
C THR A 46 11.86 6.73 15.52
N ASN A 47 11.36 5.79 16.32
CA ASN A 47 10.46 4.70 15.88
C ASN A 47 8.97 5.08 15.87
N VAL A 48 8.63 6.38 15.91
CA VAL A 48 7.24 6.81 15.81
C VAL A 48 6.79 6.72 14.36
N GLU A 49 6.01 5.68 14.07
CA GLU A 49 5.29 5.51 12.82
C GLU A 49 4.39 6.74 12.63
N ARG A 50 4.76 7.62 11.70
CA ARG A 50 4.10 8.91 11.49
C ARG A 50 2.70 8.66 10.94
N GLU A 51 1.68 8.83 11.78
CA GLU A 51 0.27 8.81 11.38
C GLU A 51 -0.02 10.11 10.62
N TYR A 52 -0.20 10.04 9.30
CA TYR A 52 -0.63 11.18 8.52
C TYR A 52 -2.16 11.24 8.52
N PHE A 53 -2.73 12.44 8.60
CA PHE A 53 -4.17 12.67 8.47
C PHE A 53 -4.40 13.39 7.14
N ALA A 54 -5.31 12.89 6.31
CA ALA A 54 -5.86 13.60 5.16
C ALA A 54 -7.29 14.05 5.49
N THR A 55 -7.75 15.13 4.87
CA THR A 55 -9.15 15.56 5.00
C THR A 55 -9.90 15.17 3.73
N ASP A 56 -10.90 14.31 3.87
CA ASP A 56 -11.89 14.01 2.82
C ASP A 56 -13.24 14.62 3.25
N ASN A 57 -13.78 15.55 2.45
CA ASN A 57 -15.04 16.25 2.71
C ASN A 57 -15.21 16.83 4.14
N GLY A 58 -14.14 17.40 4.70
CA GLY A 58 -14.17 18.01 6.05
C GLY A 58 -14.04 17.02 7.21
N ARG A 59 -13.87 15.71 6.94
CA ARG A 59 -13.54 14.70 7.97
C ARG A 59 -12.05 14.34 7.91
N LEU A 60 -11.41 14.30 9.08
CA LEU A 60 -10.05 13.79 9.23
C LEU A 60 -10.07 12.26 9.02
N VAL A 61 -9.41 11.78 7.97
CA VAL A 61 -9.20 10.37 7.66
C VAL A 61 -7.72 10.05 7.89
N ARG A 62 -7.42 9.01 8.67
CA ARG A 62 -6.05 8.53 8.88
C ARG A 62 -5.52 7.94 7.57
N LEU A 63 -4.44 8.51 7.04
CA LEU A 63 -3.63 7.89 5.98
C LEU A 63 -2.84 6.75 6.64
N ALA A 64 -3.42 5.55 6.61
CA ALA A 64 -2.70 4.35 7.03
C ALA A 64 -1.42 4.19 6.17
N PRO A 65 -0.26 3.86 6.78
CA PRO A 65 0.95 3.54 6.04
C PRO A 65 0.68 2.49 4.96
N THR A 66 1.30 2.64 3.80
CA THR A 66 1.25 1.68 2.68
C THR A 66 1.71 0.26 3.07
N SER A 67 2.40 0.13 4.22
CA SER A 67 2.85 -1.12 4.83
C SER A 67 1.76 -1.89 5.59
N GLN A 68 0.63 -1.28 5.93
CA GLN A 68 -0.48 -1.93 6.63
C GLN A 68 -1.70 -2.08 5.70
N PRO A 69 -2.55 -3.10 5.88
CA PRO A 69 -3.79 -3.23 5.12
C PRO A 69 -4.76 -2.12 5.53
N GLY A 70 -4.61 -0.93 4.94
CA GLY A 70 -5.52 0.19 5.16
C GLY A 70 -6.87 0.08 4.44
N TRP A 71 -7.16 -1.07 3.82
CA TRP A 71 -8.44 -1.45 3.23
C TRP A 71 -8.80 -2.87 3.65
N SER A 72 -10.11 -3.16 3.77
CA SER A 72 -10.54 -4.53 3.98
C SER A 72 -10.33 -5.36 2.72
N GLN A 73 -10.13 -6.67 2.87
CA GLN A 73 -10.01 -7.58 1.73
C GLN A 73 -11.20 -7.44 0.76
N ASN A 74 -12.40 -7.21 1.29
CA ASN A 74 -13.60 -7.03 0.49
C ASN A 74 -13.54 -5.74 -0.35
N ASP A 75 -13.03 -4.64 0.20
CA ASP A 75 -12.88 -3.38 -0.54
C ASP A 75 -11.90 -3.54 -1.71
N VAL A 76 -10.78 -4.22 -1.47
CA VAL A 76 -9.78 -4.52 -2.52
C VAL A 76 -10.37 -5.46 -3.57
N MET A 77 -11.14 -6.46 -3.13
CA MET A 77 -11.80 -7.41 -4.03
C MET A 77 -12.82 -6.70 -4.93
N SER A 78 -13.64 -5.80 -4.37
CA SER A 78 -14.61 -4.99 -5.09
C SER A 78 -13.94 -4.00 -6.05
N PHE A 79 -12.82 -3.40 -5.65
CA PHE A 79 -12.02 -2.57 -6.55
C PHE A 79 -11.56 -3.35 -7.79
N GLY A 80 -11.10 -4.59 -7.60
CA GLY A 80 -10.71 -5.47 -8.70
C GLY A 80 -11.88 -5.84 -9.61
N SER A 81 -13.03 -6.25 -9.04
CA SER A 81 -14.20 -6.64 -9.84
C SER A 81 -14.83 -5.47 -10.60
N GLU A 82 -14.91 -4.29 -9.98
CA GLU A 82 -15.38 -3.06 -10.62
C GLU A 82 -14.46 -2.68 -11.80
N THR A 83 -13.15 -2.76 -11.58
CA THR A 83 -12.17 -2.44 -12.63
C THR A 83 -12.26 -3.44 -13.79
N LEU A 84 -12.44 -4.73 -13.52
CA LEU A 84 -12.69 -5.74 -14.57
C LEU A 84 -13.99 -5.46 -15.32
N SER A 85 -15.05 -5.05 -14.63
CA SER A 85 -16.32 -4.68 -15.24
C SER A 85 -16.14 -3.54 -16.23
N MET A 86 -15.42 -2.49 -15.85
CA MET A 86 -15.13 -1.36 -16.74
C MET A 86 -14.18 -1.76 -17.88
N ALA A 87 -13.21 -2.64 -17.62
CA ALA A 87 -12.19 -3.07 -18.58
C ALA A 87 -12.72 -3.97 -19.69
N PHE A 88 -13.73 -4.79 -19.40
CA PHE A 88 -14.26 -5.78 -20.33
C PHE A 88 -15.72 -5.54 -20.73
N ASN A 89 -16.30 -4.38 -20.39
CA ASN A 89 -17.55 -3.88 -20.99
C ASN A 89 -17.24 -2.70 -21.92
N LEU A 90 -16.91 -3.01 -23.18
CA LEU A 90 -16.45 -2.04 -24.17
C LEU A 90 -17.46 -1.84 -25.28
N ASP A 91 -17.66 -0.59 -25.66
CA ASP A 91 -18.52 -0.18 -26.76
C ASP A 91 -17.69 0.04 -28.03
N PHE A 92 -18.16 -0.43 -29.19
CA PHE A 92 -17.40 -0.37 -30.43
C PHE A 92 -17.09 1.06 -30.90
N VAL A 93 -17.87 2.06 -30.48
CA VAL A 93 -17.64 3.47 -30.78
C VAL A 93 -16.65 4.07 -29.79
N HIS A 94 -16.83 3.80 -28.50
CA HIS A 94 -16.14 4.50 -27.41
C HIS A 94 -14.97 3.73 -26.79
N TYR A 95 -14.65 2.52 -27.26
CA TYR A 95 -13.66 1.62 -26.64
C TYR A 95 -12.32 2.28 -26.32
N ARG A 96 -11.82 3.16 -27.20
CA ARG A 96 -10.55 3.87 -26.98
C ARG A 96 -10.61 4.76 -25.74
N SER A 97 -11.68 5.54 -25.61
CA SER A 97 -11.88 6.42 -24.46
C SER A 97 -12.09 5.63 -23.17
N GLN A 98 -12.81 4.51 -23.22
CA GLN A 98 -13.04 3.62 -22.09
C GLN A 98 -11.73 2.98 -21.60
N ILE A 99 -10.89 2.51 -22.53
CA ILE A 99 -9.57 1.96 -22.22
C ILE A 99 -8.67 3.03 -21.60
N SER A 100 -8.62 4.24 -22.17
CA SER A 100 -7.80 5.33 -21.63
C SER A 100 -8.30 5.82 -20.26
N ALA A 101 -9.60 5.84 -20.02
CA ALA A 101 -10.18 6.22 -18.74
C ALA A 101 -9.80 5.27 -17.59
N LEU A 102 -9.38 4.04 -17.91
CA LEU A 102 -8.91 3.06 -16.94
C LEU A 102 -7.46 3.24 -16.52
N ALA A 103 -6.65 4.00 -17.26
CA ALA A 103 -5.22 4.16 -16.96
C ALA A 103 -4.92 4.51 -15.48
N PRO A 104 -5.67 5.39 -14.79
CA PRO A 104 -5.43 5.69 -13.38
C PRO A 104 -5.56 4.49 -12.44
N ARG A 105 -6.38 3.48 -12.78
CA ARG A 105 -6.60 2.28 -11.95
C ARG A 105 -5.49 1.24 -12.07
N PHE A 106 -4.60 1.39 -13.05
CA PHE A 106 -3.47 0.49 -13.28
C PHE A 106 -2.14 1.17 -13.01
N SER A 107 -1.14 0.37 -12.64
CA SER A 107 0.26 0.77 -12.81
C SER A 107 0.64 0.73 -14.29
N ASP A 108 1.74 1.36 -14.69
CA ASP A 108 2.22 1.33 -16.07
C ASP A 108 2.41 -0.11 -16.60
N GLY A 109 3.01 -0.98 -15.78
CA GLY A 109 3.20 -2.40 -16.12
C GLY A 109 1.89 -3.18 -16.16
N GLY A 110 0.95 -2.88 -15.24
CA GLY A 110 -0.36 -3.51 -15.19
C GLY A 110 -1.23 -3.16 -16.40
N PHE A 111 -1.18 -1.90 -16.83
CA PHE A 111 -1.93 -1.41 -17.99
C PHE A 111 -1.40 -2.05 -19.29
N ALA A 112 -0.09 -2.17 -19.43
CA ALA A 112 0.51 -2.88 -20.56
C ALA A 112 0.05 -4.36 -20.61
N GLY A 113 -0.04 -5.04 -19.46
CA GLY A 113 -0.58 -6.39 -19.36
C GLY A 113 -2.04 -6.49 -19.82
N TYR A 114 -2.87 -5.53 -19.43
CA TYR A 114 -4.27 -5.44 -19.87
C TYR A 114 -4.38 -5.23 -21.39
N VAL A 115 -3.65 -4.27 -21.95
CA VAL A 115 -3.66 -4.00 -23.40
C VAL A 115 -3.15 -5.22 -24.19
N ASN A 116 -2.11 -5.90 -23.70
CA ASN A 116 -1.61 -7.12 -24.31
C ASN A 116 -2.66 -8.24 -24.29
N ALA A 117 -3.40 -8.43 -23.19
CA ALA A 117 -4.47 -9.41 -23.12
C ALA A 117 -5.57 -9.14 -24.17
N LEU A 118 -5.98 -7.88 -24.35
CA LEU A 118 -6.95 -7.50 -25.39
C LEU A 118 -6.45 -7.75 -26.81
N GLN A 119 -5.16 -7.52 -27.04
CA GLN A 119 -4.53 -7.71 -28.35
C GLN A 119 -4.32 -9.19 -28.67
N ALA A 120 -3.84 -9.98 -27.70
CA ALA A 120 -3.63 -11.41 -27.83
C ALA A 120 -4.93 -12.18 -28.08
N SER A 121 -6.04 -11.74 -27.50
CA SER A 121 -7.37 -12.33 -27.74
C SER A 121 -8.06 -11.83 -29.01
N ASN A 122 -7.40 -11.02 -29.84
CA ASN A 122 -7.96 -10.41 -31.07
C ASN A 122 -9.29 -9.65 -30.83
N ILE A 123 -9.53 -9.21 -29.59
CA ILE A 123 -10.79 -8.57 -29.17
C ILE A 123 -10.91 -7.19 -29.81
N LEU A 124 -9.86 -6.37 -29.73
CA LEU A 124 -9.87 -5.01 -30.29
C LEU A 124 -10.12 -4.99 -31.79
N ASP A 125 -9.53 -5.95 -32.50
CA ASP A 125 -9.69 -6.12 -33.94
C ASP A 125 -11.11 -6.53 -34.30
N THR A 126 -11.71 -7.43 -33.51
CA THR A 126 -13.10 -7.87 -33.71
C THR A 126 -14.10 -6.77 -33.39
N ILE A 127 -13.91 -6.04 -32.29
CA ILE A 127 -14.72 -4.86 -31.92
C ILE A 127 -14.71 -3.83 -33.07
N LYS A 128 -13.53 -3.53 -33.62
CA LYS A 128 -13.36 -2.53 -34.68
C LYS A 128 -13.91 -2.99 -36.02
N LYS A 129 -13.59 -4.21 -36.47
CA LYS A 129 -13.94 -4.71 -37.81
C LYS A 129 -15.40 -5.16 -37.90
N GLU A 130 -15.87 -5.85 -36.87
CA GLU A 130 -17.22 -6.44 -36.86
C GLU A 130 -18.26 -5.55 -36.14
N LYS A 131 -17.86 -4.38 -35.62
CA LYS A 131 -18.72 -3.43 -34.87
C LYS A 131 -19.48 -4.12 -33.74
N MET A 132 -18.76 -4.90 -32.95
CA MET A 132 -19.32 -5.65 -31.82
C MET A 132 -18.94 -5.00 -30.50
N ASN A 133 -19.87 -5.03 -29.54
CA ASN A 133 -19.61 -4.65 -28.16
C ASN A 133 -19.07 -5.84 -27.39
N LEU A 134 -18.11 -5.60 -26.50
CA LEU A 134 -17.66 -6.60 -25.55
C LEU A 134 -18.51 -6.47 -24.29
N THR A 135 -19.11 -7.58 -23.87
CA THR A 135 -19.83 -7.67 -22.61
C THR A 135 -19.18 -8.71 -21.74
N ALA A 136 -18.96 -8.40 -20.46
CA ALA A 136 -18.36 -9.32 -19.51
C ALA A 136 -19.15 -9.39 -18.20
N THR A 137 -19.32 -10.62 -17.71
CA THR A 137 -19.88 -10.95 -16.41
C THR A 137 -18.77 -11.44 -15.50
N ILE A 138 -18.58 -10.76 -14.37
CA ILE A 138 -17.52 -11.00 -13.41
C ILE A 138 -18.11 -11.75 -12.23
N GLY A 139 -17.63 -12.95 -11.98
CA GLY A 139 -17.99 -13.71 -10.80
C GLY A 139 -17.22 -13.26 -9.55
N VAL A 140 -17.55 -13.85 -8.41
CA VAL A 140 -16.93 -13.52 -7.13
C VAL A 140 -15.44 -13.85 -7.16
N GLY A 141 -14.61 -12.88 -6.77
CA GLY A 141 -13.18 -13.07 -6.66
C GLY A 141 -12.78 -13.89 -5.43
N VAL A 142 -11.67 -14.61 -5.52
CA VAL A 142 -11.07 -15.31 -4.39
C VAL A 142 -9.66 -14.77 -4.13
N LEU A 143 -9.32 -14.54 -2.86
CA LEU A 143 -7.97 -14.14 -2.48
C LEU A 143 -7.05 -15.36 -2.56
N ILE A 144 -5.99 -15.25 -3.37
CA ILE A 144 -4.97 -16.31 -3.51
C ILE A 144 -3.84 -16.08 -2.52
N ARG A 145 -3.37 -14.84 -2.41
CA ARG A 145 -2.30 -14.46 -1.50
C ARG A 145 -2.30 -12.97 -1.22
N GLN A 146 -1.71 -12.60 -0.10
CA GLN A 146 -1.46 -11.20 0.27
C GLN A 146 -0.14 -11.12 1.04
N GLY A 147 0.44 -9.93 1.12
CA GLY A 147 1.66 -9.70 1.88
C GLY A 147 2.32 -8.38 1.53
N GLN A 148 3.60 -8.26 1.87
CA GLN A 148 4.42 -7.11 1.49
C GLN A 148 5.36 -7.50 0.35
N LEU A 149 5.48 -6.62 -0.64
CA LEU A 149 6.53 -6.68 -1.65
C LEU A 149 7.88 -6.28 -1.02
N ASN A 150 8.99 -6.58 -1.71
CA ASN A 150 10.35 -6.26 -1.25
C ASN A 150 10.58 -4.76 -0.99
N ASN A 151 9.75 -3.89 -1.58
CA ASN A 151 9.78 -2.43 -1.39
C ASN A 151 8.90 -1.95 -0.22
N GLY A 152 8.34 -2.86 0.58
CA GLY A 152 7.48 -2.54 1.74
C GLY A 152 6.03 -2.22 1.40
N VAL A 153 5.64 -2.28 0.12
CA VAL A 153 4.27 -2.02 -0.34
C VAL A 153 3.40 -3.25 -0.13
N TRP A 154 2.26 -3.09 0.53
CA TRP A 154 1.30 -4.19 0.68
C TRP A 154 0.61 -4.52 -0.65
N PHE A 155 0.42 -5.81 -0.93
CA PHE A 155 -0.25 -6.31 -2.12
C PHE A 155 -1.24 -7.44 -1.79
N TRP A 156 -2.20 -7.59 -2.70
CA TRP A 156 -3.17 -8.67 -2.72
C TRP A 156 -3.23 -9.26 -4.13
N THR A 157 -3.31 -10.58 -4.23
CA THR A 157 -3.55 -11.29 -5.48
C THR A 157 -4.91 -11.97 -5.40
N PHE A 158 -5.81 -11.60 -6.29
CA PHE A 158 -7.14 -12.18 -6.43
C PHE A 158 -7.28 -12.92 -7.75
N GLN A 159 -8.13 -13.93 -7.77
CA GLN A 159 -8.58 -14.60 -8.99
C GLN A 159 -10.07 -14.37 -9.20
N TYR A 160 -10.43 -13.93 -10.41
CA TYR A 160 -11.81 -13.65 -10.80
C TYR A 160 -12.21 -14.53 -11.98
N PRO A 161 -13.27 -15.34 -11.86
CA PRO A 161 -13.87 -15.98 -13.03
C PRO A 161 -14.62 -14.91 -13.84
N VAL A 162 -14.29 -14.77 -15.12
CA VAL A 162 -14.88 -13.79 -16.03
C VAL A 162 -15.40 -14.51 -17.26
N LYS A 163 -16.67 -14.27 -17.57
CA LYS A 163 -17.30 -14.74 -18.79
C LYS A 163 -17.45 -13.54 -19.71
N MET A 164 -16.92 -13.63 -20.92
CA MET A 164 -16.97 -12.54 -21.89
C MET A 164 -17.55 -13.00 -23.22
N ARG A 165 -18.25 -12.09 -23.88
CA ARG A 165 -18.90 -12.33 -25.16
C ARG A 165 -18.87 -11.07 -26.01
N LEU A 166 -18.65 -11.25 -27.32
CA LEU A 166 -18.79 -10.20 -28.31
C LEU A 166 -20.19 -10.22 -28.90
N VAL A 167 -20.89 -9.10 -28.79
CA VAL A 167 -22.29 -8.93 -29.17
C VAL A 167 -22.38 -7.87 -30.26
N GLY A 168 -22.75 -8.29 -31.48
CA GLY A 168 -23.12 -7.39 -32.57
C GLY A 168 -24.63 -7.17 -32.64
N GLN A 169 -25.07 -6.37 -33.62
CA GLN A 169 -26.49 -6.09 -33.83
C GLN A 169 -27.28 -7.29 -34.36
N THR A 170 -26.64 -8.16 -35.15
CA THR A 170 -27.28 -9.30 -35.83
C THR A 170 -26.78 -10.65 -35.34
N VAL A 171 -25.51 -10.74 -34.94
CA VAL A 171 -24.86 -11.98 -34.50
C VAL A 171 -24.00 -11.73 -33.27
N SER A 172 -23.90 -12.74 -32.42
CA SER A 172 -22.99 -12.75 -31.27
C SER A 172 -21.98 -13.89 -31.42
N LYS A 173 -20.75 -13.66 -30.98
CA LYS A 173 -19.76 -14.74 -30.88
C LYS A 173 -20.08 -15.64 -29.67
N PRO A 174 -19.56 -16.87 -29.63
CA PRO A 174 -19.66 -17.72 -28.46
C PRO A 174 -19.10 -17.04 -27.20
N GLU A 175 -19.70 -17.32 -26.05
CA GLU A 175 -19.18 -16.89 -24.76
C GLU A 175 -17.88 -17.64 -24.45
N GLN A 176 -16.89 -16.91 -23.94
CA GLN A 176 -15.60 -17.44 -23.52
C GLN A 176 -15.41 -17.21 -22.02
N SER A 177 -14.94 -18.23 -21.32
CA SER A 177 -14.67 -18.20 -19.88
C SER A 177 -13.18 -18.08 -19.61
N PHE A 178 -12.82 -17.15 -18.73
CA PHE A 178 -11.44 -16.87 -18.33
C PHE A 178 -11.35 -16.80 -16.80
N ILE A 179 -10.16 -17.07 -16.29
CA ILE A 179 -9.79 -16.77 -14.91
C ILE A 179 -8.72 -15.67 -14.96
N PHE A 180 -9.07 -14.50 -14.44
CA PHE A 180 -8.15 -13.38 -14.32
C PHE A 180 -7.47 -13.41 -12.96
N GLU A 181 -6.15 -13.54 -12.96
CA GLU A 181 -5.35 -13.30 -11.78
C GLU A 181 -4.87 -11.84 -11.78
N MET A 182 -5.27 -11.11 -10.75
CA MET A 182 -4.98 -9.70 -10.59
C MET A 182 -4.20 -9.47 -9.33
N THR A 183 -3.05 -8.81 -9.46
CA THR A 183 -2.27 -8.33 -8.31
C THR A 183 -2.53 -6.85 -8.13
N ILE A 184 -3.12 -6.49 -7.00
CA ILE A 184 -3.43 -5.13 -6.58
C ILE A 184 -2.42 -4.74 -5.51
N GLN A 185 -1.85 -3.55 -5.63
CA GLN A 185 -0.90 -3.01 -4.65
C GLN A 185 -1.42 -1.69 -4.09
N ARG A 186 -1.04 -1.40 -2.84
CA ARG A 186 -1.24 -0.07 -2.26
C ARG A 186 -0.41 0.97 -3.04
N VAL A 187 -0.95 2.18 -3.14
CA VAL A 187 -0.29 3.38 -3.67
C VAL A 187 -0.55 4.53 -2.70
N ASP A 188 0.35 5.51 -2.68
CA ASP A 188 0.10 6.74 -1.93
C ASP A 188 -1.22 7.40 -2.38
N PRO A 189 -2.20 7.60 -1.48
CA PRO A 189 -3.46 8.27 -1.79
C PRO A 189 -3.29 9.68 -2.38
N ARG A 190 -2.14 10.33 -2.15
CA ARG A 190 -1.81 11.64 -2.73
C ARG A 190 -1.56 11.59 -4.24
N LEU A 191 -1.09 10.45 -4.75
CA LEU A 191 -0.87 10.22 -6.18
C LEU A 191 -2.14 9.70 -6.86
N LYS A 192 -2.84 8.79 -6.18
CA LYS A 192 -4.06 8.14 -6.69
C LYS A 192 -5.14 8.17 -5.62
N PRO A 193 -6.30 8.81 -5.86
CA PRO A 193 -7.37 8.90 -4.86
C PRO A 193 -7.88 7.55 -4.33
N SER A 194 -7.86 6.51 -5.16
CA SER A 194 -8.22 5.13 -4.76
C SER A 194 -7.23 4.52 -3.76
N GLY A 195 -6.02 5.06 -3.68
CA GLY A 195 -4.91 4.54 -2.89
C GLY A 195 -4.47 3.11 -3.26
N MET A 196 -5.00 2.56 -4.36
CA MET A 196 -4.72 1.22 -4.86
C MET A 196 -4.61 1.26 -6.38
N GLU A 197 -3.79 0.36 -6.91
CA GLU A 197 -3.69 0.14 -8.34
C GLU A 197 -3.46 -1.33 -8.69
N ILE A 198 -3.80 -1.69 -9.91
CA ILE A 198 -3.50 -3.02 -10.46
C ILE A 198 -2.06 -3.01 -10.97
N ARG A 199 -1.20 -3.76 -10.29
CA ARG A 199 0.20 -3.98 -10.67
C ARG A 199 0.31 -4.90 -11.88
N GLN A 200 -0.48 -5.96 -11.89
CA GLN A 200 -0.39 -7.02 -12.88
C GLN A 200 -1.75 -7.65 -13.10
N MET A 201 -2.05 -7.96 -14.35
CA MET A 201 -3.23 -8.71 -14.77
C MET A 201 -2.78 -9.84 -15.69
N ILE A 202 -3.16 -11.07 -15.36
CA ILE A 202 -2.92 -12.26 -16.19
C ILE A 202 -4.26 -12.93 -16.46
N SER A 203 -4.59 -13.11 -17.73
CA SER A 203 -5.72 -13.93 -18.16
C SER A 203 -5.26 -15.37 -18.37
N ARG A 204 -6.02 -16.34 -17.84
CA ARG A 204 -5.89 -17.76 -18.18
C ARG A 204 -7.22 -18.23 -18.77
N ASN A 205 -7.17 -19.05 -19.80
CA ASN A 205 -8.39 -19.72 -20.29
C ASN A 205 -8.90 -20.62 -19.17
N ALA A 206 -10.16 -20.46 -18.77
CA ALA A 206 -10.83 -21.52 -18.04
C ALA A 206 -11.01 -22.64 -19.06
N GLY A 207 -10.29 -23.74 -18.93
CA GLY A 207 -10.34 -24.84 -19.90
C GLY A 207 -11.79 -25.19 -20.24
N SER A 208 -12.04 -25.49 -21.51
CA SER A 208 -13.27 -26.14 -21.95
C SER A 208 -13.35 -27.48 -21.22
N ASN A 209 -14.19 -27.59 -20.19
CA ASN A 209 -14.69 -28.90 -19.78
C ASN A 209 -15.69 -29.40 -20.81
#